data_AF-A0AAE0LZ87-F1
#
_entry.id   AF-A0AAE0LZ87-F1
#
_cell.length_a   1.000
_cell.length_b   1.000
_cell.length_c   1.000
_cell.angle_alpha   90.00
_cell.angle_beta   90.00
_cell.angle_gamma   90.00
#
_symmetry.space_group_name_H-M   'P 1'
#
loop_
_entity.id
_entity.type
_entity.pdbx_description
1 polymer ?
#
loop_
_entity_poly.entity_id
_entity_poly.type
_entity_poly.pdbx_seq_one_letter_code
_entity_poly.pdbx_strand_id
1 'polypeptide(L)'
;MRTSRVSIGLLSGLLTLLAALLLPTFALSFHSRVKGDTTPLSLDGRDAEMEEDCSASRAKTNLQVSSAYTNRGSPFQAYNSTISFILYNEAAHARGNCSAFGDALTPNGVGWDPYLWYDCTLQSEGKNTTANVTTKFQYNSVLNEITLNQTWYCTGIEWYRYSVTAFGWGRIPFDCLDDGAFERECHQDTVLYFPAEIDIKSIDGGGKG
;
A
#
# COMPACT_ATOMS: atom_id res chain seq x y z
N MET A 1 -49.89 56.37 -0.04
CA MET A 1 -48.93 55.79 0.92
C MET A 1 -47.71 55.35 0.13
N ARG A 2 -46.56 56.02 0.32
CA ARG A 2 -45.28 55.73 -0.34
C ARG A 2 -44.46 54.83 0.57
N THR A 3 -44.12 53.63 0.11
CA THR A 3 -43.19 52.74 0.80
C THR A 3 -41.78 52.97 0.26
N SER A 4 -40.91 53.50 1.14
CA SER A 4 -39.48 53.68 0.90
C SER A 4 -38.78 52.33 0.78
N ARG A 5 -37.98 52.16 -0.26
CA ARG A 5 -36.96 51.11 -0.36
C ARG A 5 -35.70 51.58 0.37
N VAL A 6 -35.25 50.83 1.37
CA VAL A 6 -33.94 51.00 2.00
C VAL A 6 -32.97 50.03 1.35
N SER A 7 -31.98 50.58 0.66
CA SER A 7 -30.84 49.85 0.12
C SER A 7 -29.83 49.57 1.24
N ILE A 8 -29.60 48.30 1.55
CA ILE A 8 -28.50 47.86 2.41
C ILE A 8 -27.35 47.46 1.50
N GLY A 9 -26.38 48.37 1.39
CA GLY A 9 -25.12 48.14 0.69
C GLY A 9 -24.03 47.61 1.62
N LEU A 10 -23.14 46.82 1.02
CA LEU A 10 -21.69 46.83 1.22
C LEU A 10 -21.18 46.48 2.63
N LEU A 11 -21.00 45.19 2.91
CA LEU A 11 -20.15 44.70 4.02
C LEU A 11 -19.60 43.28 3.80
N SER A 12 -19.30 42.88 2.55
CA SER A 12 -18.81 41.51 2.24
C SER A 12 -17.40 41.44 1.65
N GLY A 13 -16.60 42.51 1.74
CA GLY A 13 -15.36 42.64 0.95
C GLY A 13 -14.04 42.57 1.72
N LEU A 14 -14.01 42.29 3.03
CA LEU A 14 -12.79 42.46 3.83
C LEU A 14 -12.49 41.36 4.86
N LEU A 15 -12.96 40.13 4.63
CA LEU A 15 -12.66 38.98 5.51
C LEU A 15 -12.06 37.75 4.82
N THR A 16 -11.61 37.88 3.56
CA THR A 16 -10.99 36.78 2.80
C THR A 16 -9.48 36.88 2.65
N LEU A 17 -8.82 37.91 3.22
CA LEU A 17 -7.39 38.16 3.00
C LEU A 17 -6.47 37.76 4.17
N LEU A 18 -6.99 37.12 5.24
CA LEU A 18 -6.19 36.71 6.40
C LEU A 18 -6.17 35.19 6.70
N ALA A 19 -6.66 34.35 5.80
CA ALA A 19 -6.64 32.88 5.98
C ALA A 19 -5.54 32.17 5.17
N ALA A 20 -4.62 32.91 4.52
CA ALA A 20 -3.59 32.36 3.64
C ALA A 20 -2.19 32.24 4.27
N LEU A 21 -2.01 32.55 5.56
CA LEU A 21 -0.68 32.65 6.19
C LEU A 21 -0.41 31.65 7.33
N LEU A 22 -1.26 30.65 7.54
CA LEU A 22 -1.03 29.60 8.55
C LEU A 22 -1.17 28.21 7.92
N LEU A 23 -0.38 27.93 6.89
CA LEU A 23 -0.07 26.55 6.50
C LEU A 23 1.16 26.12 7.33
N PRO A 24 1.01 25.28 8.37
CA PRO A 24 2.18 24.64 8.96
C PRO A 24 2.74 23.70 7.89
N THR A 25 3.93 24.02 7.40
CA THR A 25 4.81 23.09 6.70
C THR A 25 5.14 21.94 7.65
N PHE A 26 4.26 20.94 7.72
CA PHE A 26 4.57 19.64 8.27
C PHE A 26 5.50 18.92 7.29
N ALA A 27 6.78 19.29 7.35
CA ALA A 27 7.85 18.39 6.92
C ALA A 27 7.87 17.21 7.89
N LEU A 28 7.06 16.19 7.60
CA LEU A 28 7.19 14.87 8.20
C LEU A 28 8.51 14.26 7.70
N SER A 29 9.60 14.64 8.36
CA SER A 29 10.86 13.90 8.30
C SER A 29 10.62 12.55 8.97
N PHE A 30 10.33 11.53 8.17
CA PHE A 30 10.34 10.13 8.59
C PHE A 30 11.76 9.79 9.08
N HIS A 31 11.96 9.89 10.39
CA HIS A 31 13.07 9.20 11.05
C HIS A 31 12.67 7.72 11.15
N SER A 32 13.02 6.90 10.14
CA SER A 32 13.10 5.46 10.31
C SER A 32 14.18 5.17 11.35
N ARG A 33 13.78 5.13 12.62
CA ARG A 33 14.64 4.76 13.73
C ARG A 33 14.62 3.24 13.85
N VAL A 34 15.25 2.56 12.89
CA VAL A 34 15.61 1.14 13.05
C VAL A 34 16.75 1.11 14.05
N LYS A 35 16.41 1.05 15.34
CA LYS A 35 17.37 0.84 16.44
C LYS A 35 17.26 -0.61 16.89
N GLY A 36 17.52 -1.53 15.95
CA GLY A 36 17.86 -2.90 16.27
C GLY A 36 19.38 -2.99 16.30
N ASP A 37 19.95 -3.30 17.46
CA ASP A 37 21.33 -3.75 17.60
C ASP A 37 21.50 -5.05 16.79
N THR A 38 21.69 -4.91 15.48
CA THR A 38 22.18 -5.97 14.62
C THR A 38 23.68 -5.95 14.75
N THR A 39 24.19 -6.55 15.83
CA THR A 39 25.59 -6.95 15.86
C THR A 39 25.77 -7.86 14.65
N PRO A 40 26.56 -7.48 13.63
CA PRO A 40 26.79 -8.36 12.50
C PRO A 40 27.52 -9.58 13.06
N LEU A 41 26.88 -10.75 12.98
CA LEU A 41 27.58 -12.01 13.14
C LEU A 41 28.69 -12.02 12.09
N SER A 42 29.92 -11.77 12.54
CA SER A 42 31.13 -11.87 11.74
C SER A 42 31.32 -13.34 11.42
N LEU A 43 30.78 -13.77 10.28
CA LEU A 43 31.04 -15.08 9.70
C LEU A 43 32.35 -14.98 8.92
N ASP A 44 33.37 -15.70 9.41
CA ASP A 44 34.71 -15.76 8.85
C ASP A 44 34.69 -16.30 7.40
N GLY A 45 34.81 -15.40 6.42
CA GLY A 45 35.63 -15.56 5.21
C GLY A 45 35.43 -16.75 4.26
N ARG A 46 34.44 -17.64 4.46
CA ARG A 46 34.20 -18.83 3.61
C ARG A 46 32.80 -18.91 2.99
N ASP A 47 31.96 -17.90 3.18
CA ASP A 47 30.53 -17.90 2.79
C ASP A 47 30.22 -17.07 1.52
N ALA A 48 31.16 -17.00 0.56
CA ALA A 48 30.98 -16.21 -0.66
C ALA A 48 30.03 -16.84 -1.71
N GLU A 49 29.52 -18.04 -1.46
CA GLU A 49 28.49 -18.70 -2.28
C GLU A 49 27.26 -19.05 -1.43
N MET A 50 26.85 -18.13 -0.53
CA MET A 50 25.52 -18.20 0.03
C MET A 50 24.52 -17.92 -1.09
N GLU A 51 23.99 -19.01 -1.67
CA GLU A 51 22.96 -19.01 -2.69
C GLU A 51 21.84 -18.04 -2.27
N GLU A 52 21.79 -16.92 -3.00
CA GLU A 52 21.12 -15.66 -2.69
C GLU A 52 19.59 -15.73 -2.84
N ASP A 53 18.93 -16.79 -2.38
CA ASP A 53 17.50 -16.98 -2.67
C ASP A 53 16.59 -15.91 -2.02
N CYS A 54 17.10 -15.20 -0.99
CA CYS A 54 16.43 -14.03 -0.38
C CYS A 54 17.40 -12.95 0.14
N SER A 55 18.68 -12.94 -0.27
CA SER A 55 19.68 -11.98 0.24
C SER A 55 19.35 -10.51 -0.08
N ALA A 56 18.58 -10.28 -1.17
CA ALA A 56 18.03 -8.98 -1.55
C ALA A 56 17.14 -8.35 -0.45
N SER A 57 16.68 -9.13 0.53
CA SER A 57 15.88 -8.67 1.69
C SER A 57 16.60 -7.71 2.64
N ARG A 58 17.92 -7.51 2.51
CA ARG A 58 18.66 -6.52 3.33
C ARG A 58 18.65 -5.11 2.73
N ALA A 59 18.22 -4.94 1.48
CA ALA A 59 18.06 -3.63 0.85
C ALA A 59 16.65 -3.09 1.11
N LYS A 60 16.49 -1.76 1.07
CA LYS A 60 15.16 -1.11 1.14
C LYS A 60 14.26 -1.69 0.05
N THR A 61 13.27 -2.51 0.42
CA THR A 61 12.31 -3.03 -0.54
C THR A 61 11.27 -1.96 -0.84
N ASN A 62 11.13 -1.62 -2.11
CA ASN A 62 10.00 -0.84 -2.59
C ASN A 62 8.98 -1.79 -3.21
N LEU A 63 7.75 -1.75 -2.73
CA LEU A 63 6.64 -2.45 -3.36
C LEU A 63 6.11 -1.57 -4.48
N GLN A 64 6.15 -2.09 -5.71
CA GLN A 64 5.74 -1.34 -6.90
C GLN A 64 4.28 -1.65 -7.21
N VAL A 65 3.43 -0.64 -7.14
CA VAL A 65 2.02 -0.73 -7.54
C VAL A 65 1.85 -0.02 -8.88
N SER A 66 1.16 -0.68 -9.81
CA SER A 66 0.90 -0.13 -11.15
C SER A 66 -0.46 -0.55 -11.65
N SER A 67 -0.97 0.19 -12.65
CA SER A 67 -2.26 -0.08 -13.30
C SER A 67 -3.41 -0.20 -12.28
N ALA A 68 -3.41 0.68 -11.28
CA ALA A 68 -4.45 0.63 -10.26
C ALA A 68 -5.77 1.15 -10.84
N TYR A 69 -6.82 0.40 -10.62
CA TYR A 69 -8.17 0.67 -11.07
C TYR A 69 -9.12 0.53 -9.89
N THR A 70 -10.00 1.50 -9.72
CA THR A 70 -11.11 1.37 -8.79
C THR A 70 -12.39 1.87 -9.43
N ASN A 71 -13.46 1.14 -9.16
CA ASN A 71 -14.80 1.58 -9.50
C ASN A 71 -15.53 1.84 -8.19
N ARG A 72 -16.11 3.04 -8.05
CA ARG A 72 -17.06 3.32 -6.98
C ARG A 72 -18.46 3.29 -7.59
N GLY A 73 -19.23 2.30 -7.15
CA GLY A 73 -20.66 2.29 -7.40
C GLY A 73 -21.30 3.57 -6.85
N SER A 74 -22.44 3.94 -7.45
CA SER A 74 -23.26 5.05 -6.98
C SER A 74 -23.46 5.00 -5.46
N PRO A 75 -23.49 6.14 -4.75
CA PRO A 75 -23.88 6.15 -3.34
C PRO A 75 -25.28 5.56 -3.10
N PHE A 76 -26.10 5.43 -4.15
CA PHE A 76 -27.42 4.82 -4.12
C PHE A 76 -27.44 3.34 -4.57
N GLN A 77 -26.33 2.81 -5.10
CA GLN A 77 -26.16 1.42 -5.52
C GLN A 77 -24.73 0.95 -5.16
N ALA A 78 -24.45 0.91 -3.86
CA ALA A 78 -23.14 0.62 -3.27
C ALA A 78 -22.56 -0.79 -3.54
N TYR A 79 -23.18 -1.58 -4.42
CA TYR A 79 -23.06 -3.03 -4.43
C TYR A 79 -21.93 -3.61 -5.28
N ASN A 80 -21.13 -2.78 -5.97
CA ASN A 80 -20.15 -3.26 -6.96
C ASN A 80 -18.79 -2.55 -6.90
N SER A 81 -18.41 -2.00 -5.74
CA SER A 81 -17.08 -1.40 -5.62
C SER A 81 -15.99 -2.43 -5.86
N THR A 82 -14.99 -2.04 -6.65
CA THR A 82 -13.86 -2.91 -7.03
C THR A 82 -12.56 -2.13 -6.89
N ILE A 83 -11.49 -2.82 -6.51
CA ILE A 83 -10.11 -2.35 -6.57
C ILE A 83 -9.27 -3.45 -7.23
N SER A 84 -8.44 -3.08 -8.20
CA SER A 84 -7.50 -4.00 -8.87
C SER A 84 -6.19 -3.27 -9.14
N PHE A 85 -5.05 -3.94 -8.99
CA PHE A 85 -3.74 -3.41 -9.37
C PHE A 85 -2.73 -4.54 -9.60
N ILE A 86 -1.66 -4.22 -10.32
CA ILE A 86 -0.51 -5.11 -10.49
C ILE A 86 0.54 -4.75 -9.44
N LEU A 87 0.93 -5.74 -8.66
CA LEU A 87 2.02 -5.63 -7.70
C LEU A 87 3.28 -6.29 -8.27
N TYR A 88 4.41 -5.59 -8.15
CA TYR A 88 5.73 -6.11 -8.38
C TYR A 88 6.62 -5.89 -7.16
N ASN A 89 7.25 -6.95 -6.66
CA ASN A 89 8.31 -6.87 -5.67
C ASN A 89 9.61 -7.38 -6.29
N GLU A 90 10.54 -6.46 -6.49
CA GLU A 90 11.88 -6.74 -7.00
C GLU A 90 12.68 -7.67 -6.06
N ALA A 91 12.59 -7.47 -4.74
CA ALA A 91 13.36 -8.26 -3.77
C ALA A 91 12.96 -9.73 -3.71
N ALA A 92 11.70 -10.05 -4.03
CA ALA A 92 11.20 -11.42 -4.14
C ALA A 92 11.12 -11.91 -5.58
N HIS A 93 11.51 -11.06 -6.56
CA HIS A 93 11.22 -11.23 -7.99
C HIS A 93 9.79 -11.73 -8.25
N ALA A 94 8.79 -11.18 -7.56
CA ALA A 94 7.42 -11.65 -7.64
C ALA A 94 6.51 -10.61 -8.28
N ARG A 95 5.63 -11.07 -9.17
CA ARG A 95 4.64 -10.23 -9.85
C ARG A 95 3.26 -10.87 -9.82
N GLY A 96 2.23 -10.05 -9.72
CA GLY A 96 0.87 -10.56 -9.84
C GLY A 96 -0.23 -9.53 -9.68
N ASN A 97 -1.45 -10.04 -9.62
CA ASN A 97 -2.66 -9.23 -9.52
C ASN A 97 -3.18 -9.25 -8.08
N CYS A 98 -3.53 -8.06 -7.58
CA CYS A 98 -4.27 -7.87 -6.35
C CYS A 98 -5.63 -7.32 -6.70
N SER A 99 -6.71 -7.99 -6.31
CA SER A 99 -8.06 -7.53 -6.58
C SER A 99 -9.03 -7.86 -5.45
N ALA A 100 -9.95 -6.94 -5.19
CA ALA A 100 -11.05 -7.13 -4.25
C ALA A 100 -12.32 -6.52 -4.82
N PHE A 101 -13.46 -7.07 -4.44
CA PHE A 101 -14.78 -6.62 -4.86
C PHE A 101 -15.77 -6.70 -3.68
N GLY A 102 -16.81 -5.86 -3.74
CA GLY A 102 -17.98 -5.93 -2.87
C GLY A 102 -18.12 -4.75 -1.90
N ASP A 103 -19.20 -4.80 -1.12
CA ASP A 103 -19.70 -3.70 -0.27
C ASP A 103 -18.71 -3.25 0.80
N ALA A 104 -17.82 -4.14 1.25
CA ALA A 104 -16.79 -3.85 2.23
C ALA A 104 -15.81 -2.75 1.76
N LEU A 105 -15.71 -2.53 0.45
CA LEU A 105 -14.90 -1.48 -0.16
C LEU A 105 -15.63 -0.13 -0.28
N THR A 106 -16.95 -0.11 -0.17
CA THR A 106 -17.76 1.11 -0.32
C THR A 106 -17.85 1.84 1.02
N PRO A 107 -17.43 3.12 1.12
CA PRO A 107 -17.64 3.90 2.34
C PRO A 107 -19.12 3.95 2.71
N ASN A 108 -19.43 3.61 3.96
CA ASN A 108 -20.80 3.50 4.48
C ASN A 108 -21.65 2.36 3.88
N GLY A 109 -21.04 1.44 3.13
CA GLY A 109 -21.67 0.18 2.75
C GLY A 109 -21.90 -0.74 3.95
N VAL A 110 -22.79 -1.72 3.81
CA VAL A 110 -22.98 -2.75 4.84
C VAL A 110 -21.69 -3.57 4.95
N GLY A 111 -21.09 -3.61 6.13
CA GLY A 111 -19.83 -4.34 6.34
C GLY A 111 -18.59 -3.61 5.80
N TRP A 112 -18.67 -2.29 5.58
CA TRP A 112 -17.49 -1.47 5.28
C TRP A 112 -16.43 -1.63 6.36
N ASP A 113 -15.27 -2.15 5.98
CA ASP A 113 -14.10 -2.31 6.85
C ASP A 113 -12.82 -2.04 6.03
N PRO A 114 -12.20 -0.85 6.18
CA PRO A 114 -10.97 -0.51 5.47
C PRO A 114 -9.76 -1.33 5.94
N TYR A 115 -9.90 -2.12 7.00
CA TYR A 115 -8.85 -2.97 7.55
C TYR A 115 -9.00 -4.45 7.16
N LEU A 116 -10.00 -4.78 6.32
CA LEU A 116 -10.15 -6.13 5.79
C LEU A 116 -8.98 -6.48 4.86
N TRP A 117 -8.37 -7.64 5.09
CA TRP A 117 -7.27 -8.15 4.28
C TRP A 117 -7.79 -9.01 3.12
N TYR A 118 -7.33 -8.71 1.92
CA TYR A 118 -7.61 -9.44 0.70
C TYR A 118 -6.33 -10.12 0.19
N ASP A 119 -6.45 -11.34 -0.34
CA ASP A 119 -5.29 -12.05 -0.90
C ASP A 119 -4.96 -11.53 -2.30
N CYS A 120 -3.68 -11.44 -2.61
CA CYS A 120 -3.18 -11.23 -3.96
C CYS A 120 -2.71 -12.55 -4.57
N THR A 121 -2.82 -12.67 -5.89
CA THR A 121 -2.28 -13.82 -6.63
C THR A 121 -0.98 -13.42 -7.30
N LEU A 122 0.15 -13.76 -6.67
CA LEU A 122 1.50 -13.51 -7.19
C LEU A 122 2.17 -14.80 -7.64
N GLN A 123 3.03 -14.66 -8.64
CA GLN A 123 3.93 -15.70 -9.11
C GLN A 123 5.35 -15.19 -9.02
N SER A 124 6.25 -16.03 -8.51
CA SER A 124 7.69 -15.77 -8.54
C SER A 124 8.18 -15.87 -9.99
N GLU A 125 8.82 -14.82 -10.48
CA GLU A 125 9.39 -14.70 -11.81
C GLU A 125 10.89 -14.99 -11.75
N GLY A 126 11.32 -16.18 -12.16
CA GLY A 126 12.74 -16.52 -12.22
C GLY A 126 13.00 -18.02 -12.13
N LYS A 127 14.15 -18.46 -12.63
CA LYS A 127 14.57 -19.88 -12.56
C LYS A 127 15.02 -20.32 -11.17
N ASN A 128 15.35 -19.37 -10.29
CA ASN A 128 15.98 -19.66 -8.99
C ASN A 128 15.09 -19.33 -7.79
N THR A 129 13.99 -18.61 -7.98
CA THR A 129 13.12 -18.24 -6.85
C THR A 129 12.13 -19.36 -6.54
N THR A 130 12.52 -20.30 -5.67
CA THR A 130 11.59 -21.28 -5.09
C THR A 130 10.77 -20.71 -3.93
N ALA A 131 11.02 -19.44 -3.56
CA ALA A 131 10.33 -18.78 -2.48
C ALA A 131 8.82 -18.76 -2.75
N ASN A 132 8.07 -19.39 -1.86
CA ASN A 132 6.62 -19.23 -1.82
C ASN A 132 6.33 -17.82 -1.32
N VAL A 133 5.55 -17.05 -2.07
CA VAL A 133 5.20 -15.68 -1.74
C VAL A 133 3.72 -15.62 -1.43
N THR A 134 3.39 -15.20 -0.21
CA THR A 134 2.03 -14.84 0.16
C THR A 134 1.94 -13.32 0.22
N THR A 135 0.86 -12.76 -0.28
CA THR A 135 0.66 -11.32 -0.24
C THR A 135 -0.79 -11.01 0.02
N LYS A 136 -0.99 -10.06 0.93
CA LYS A 136 -2.30 -9.52 1.24
C LYS A 136 -2.27 -8.01 1.13
N PHE A 137 -3.44 -7.42 0.89
CA PHE A 137 -3.60 -5.98 0.90
C PHE A 137 -4.85 -5.54 1.65
N GLN A 138 -4.82 -4.32 2.16
CA GLN A 138 -6.00 -3.57 2.62
C GLN A 138 -6.20 -2.38 1.67
N TYR A 139 -7.44 -1.94 1.52
CA TYR A 139 -7.76 -0.74 0.75
C TYR A 139 -8.72 0.16 1.52
N ASN A 140 -8.25 1.36 1.83
CA ASN A 140 -9.08 2.42 2.38
C ASN A 140 -9.54 3.34 1.25
N SER A 141 -10.76 3.11 0.77
CA SER A 141 -11.37 3.92 -0.29
C SER A 141 -11.67 5.36 0.14
N VAL A 142 -11.74 5.71 1.43
CA VAL A 142 -11.89 7.12 1.82
C VAL A 142 -10.60 7.90 1.57
N LEU A 143 -9.45 7.27 1.85
CA LEU A 143 -8.13 7.88 1.73
C LEU A 143 -7.41 7.57 0.40
N ASN A 144 -7.97 6.68 -0.42
CA ASN A 144 -7.30 6.05 -1.56
C ASN A 144 -5.95 5.46 -1.16
N GLU A 145 -5.91 4.75 -0.04
CA GLU A 145 -4.68 4.24 0.57
C GLU A 145 -4.66 2.71 0.50
N ILE A 146 -3.52 2.15 0.09
CA ILE A 146 -3.27 0.72 0.11
C ILE A 146 -2.24 0.42 1.18
N THR A 147 -2.52 -0.62 1.97
CA THR A 147 -1.55 -1.27 2.85
C THR A 147 -1.23 -2.64 2.27
N LEU A 148 0.05 -2.98 2.16
CA LEU A 148 0.54 -4.24 1.65
C LEU A 148 1.25 -5.00 2.77
N ASN A 149 1.01 -6.30 2.84
CA ASN A 149 1.73 -7.23 3.69
C ASN A 149 2.13 -8.43 2.83
N GLN A 150 3.42 -8.57 2.58
CA GLN A 150 3.95 -9.64 1.77
C GLN A 150 4.95 -10.45 2.58
N THR A 151 4.74 -11.76 2.62
CA THR A 151 5.66 -12.69 3.27
C THR A 151 6.25 -13.62 2.23
N TRP A 152 7.57 -13.74 2.22
CA TRP A 152 8.28 -14.74 1.41
C TRP A 152 8.94 -15.77 2.31
N TYR A 153 8.79 -17.04 1.93
CA TYR A 153 9.35 -18.18 2.65
C TYR A 153 10.63 -18.64 1.97
N CYS A 154 11.75 -18.47 2.63
CA CYS A 154 13.08 -18.76 2.12
C CYS A 154 13.61 -20.08 2.68
N THR A 155 14.43 -20.75 1.88
CA THR A 155 15.30 -21.83 2.35
C THR A 155 16.73 -21.33 2.24
N GLY A 156 17.42 -21.23 3.37
CA GLY A 156 18.84 -20.88 3.43
C GLY A 156 19.75 -22.11 3.28
N ILE A 157 21.04 -21.88 3.50
CA ILE A 157 22.06 -22.93 3.65
C ILE A 157 21.58 -23.94 4.70
N GLU A 158 21.94 -25.23 4.56
CA GLU A 158 21.63 -26.28 5.53
C GLU A 158 20.13 -26.53 5.80
N TRP A 159 19.25 -26.19 4.84
CA TRP A 159 17.79 -26.36 4.95
C TRP A 159 17.13 -25.45 6.00
N TYR A 160 17.83 -24.42 6.48
CA TYR A 160 17.24 -23.48 7.42
C TYR A 160 16.11 -22.70 6.77
N ARG A 161 14.91 -22.75 7.34
CA ARG A 161 13.74 -22.00 6.85
C ARG A 161 13.59 -20.71 7.64
N TYR A 162 13.39 -19.63 6.90
CA TYR A 162 13.03 -18.34 7.48
C TYR A 162 11.97 -17.68 6.63
N SER A 163 11.18 -16.82 7.26
CA SER A 163 10.28 -15.94 6.55
C SER A 163 10.77 -14.52 6.68
N VAL A 164 10.53 -13.75 5.64
CA VAL A 164 10.69 -12.32 5.69
C VAL A 164 9.35 -11.71 5.31
N THR A 165 8.96 -10.71 6.08
CA THR A 165 7.70 -9.99 5.88
C THR A 165 8.03 -8.54 5.57
N ALA A 166 7.53 -8.05 4.43
CA ALA A 166 7.54 -6.66 4.05
C ALA A 166 6.17 -6.05 4.29
N PHE A 167 6.13 -4.96 5.05
CA PHE A 167 4.93 -4.18 5.32
C PHE A 167 5.11 -2.76 4.78
N GLY A 168 4.26 -2.35 3.84
CA GLY A 168 4.33 -1.03 3.22
C GLY A 168 2.96 -0.44 3.01
N TRP A 169 2.87 0.88 2.92
CA TRP A 169 1.60 1.56 2.63
C TRP A 169 1.82 2.83 1.83
N GLY A 170 0.79 3.27 1.12
CA GLY A 170 0.84 4.47 0.32
C GLY A 170 -0.50 4.85 -0.29
N ARG A 171 -0.61 6.12 -0.69
CA ARG A 171 -1.79 6.64 -1.38
C ARG A 171 -1.66 6.49 -2.88
N ILE A 172 -2.79 6.20 -3.52
CA ILE A 172 -2.92 6.10 -4.96
C ILE A 172 -3.60 7.38 -5.47
N PRO A 173 -2.90 8.20 -6.27
CA PRO A 173 -3.50 9.35 -6.94
C PRO A 173 -4.32 8.84 -8.13
N PHE A 174 -5.59 8.57 -7.87
CA PHE A 174 -6.54 8.17 -8.91
C PHE A 174 -7.02 9.38 -9.71
N ASP A 175 -7.03 9.23 -11.04
CA ASP A 175 -7.73 10.11 -11.97
C ASP A 175 -9.10 9.49 -12.28
N CYS A 176 -10.17 10.14 -11.82
CA CYS A 176 -11.53 9.65 -11.99
C CYS A 176 -12.24 10.34 -13.15
N LEU A 177 -12.91 9.54 -13.98
CA LEU A 177 -13.81 10.03 -15.01
C LEU A 177 -15.25 9.87 -14.52
N ASP A 178 -15.99 10.98 -14.52
CA ASP A 178 -17.44 10.97 -14.34
C ASP A 178 -18.10 10.76 -15.70
N ASP A 179 -18.61 9.57 -15.96
CA ASP A 179 -19.30 9.23 -17.22
C ASP A 179 -20.78 9.68 -17.24
N GLY A 180 -21.28 10.22 -16.12
CA GLY A 180 -22.66 10.65 -15.94
C GLY A 180 -23.63 9.52 -15.59
N ALA A 181 -23.18 8.27 -15.46
CA ALA A 181 -23.99 7.08 -15.21
C ALA A 181 -24.07 6.67 -13.72
N PHE A 182 -23.74 7.59 -12.80
CA PHE A 182 -23.60 7.34 -11.35
C PHE A 182 -22.49 6.34 -10.96
N GLU A 183 -21.76 5.81 -11.94
CA GLU A 183 -20.59 4.98 -11.75
C GLU A 183 -19.36 5.85 -11.96
N ARG A 184 -18.36 5.71 -11.10
CA ARG A 184 -17.11 6.47 -11.21
C ARG A 184 -15.97 5.50 -11.38
N GLU A 185 -15.44 5.47 -12.60
CA GLU A 185 -14.23 4.74 -12.94
C GLU A 185 -13.02 5.63 -12.65
N CYS A 186 -12.08 5.10 -11.87
CA CYS A 186 -10.85 5.79 -11.58
C CYS A 186 -9.65 4.92 -11.91
N HIS A 187 -8.68 5.54 -12.58
CA HIS A 187 -7.48 4.88 -13.08
C HIS A 187 -6.22 5.55 -12.55
N GLN A 188 -5.15 4.78 -12.51
CA GLN A 188 -3.81 5.26 -12.18
C GLN A 188 -2.78 4.46 -12.98
N ASP A 189 -2.10 5.15 -13.89
CA ASP A 189 -1.22 4.52 -14.90
C ASP A 189 0.27 4.62 -14.56
N THR A 190 0.63 5.40 -13.54
CA THR A 190 2.02 5.56 -13.12
C THR A 190 2.49 4.39 -12.24
N VAL A 191 3.79 4.12 -12.19
CA VAL A 191 4.32 3.17 -11.20
C VAL A 191 4.53 3.92 -9.88
N LEU A 192 3.91 3.42 -8.81
CA LEU A 192 4.07 3.94 -7.46
C LEU A 192 5.02 3.04 -6.67
N TYR A 193 5.87 3.65 -5.86
CA TYR A 193 6.82 2.95 -5.00
C TYR A 193 6.41 3.15 -3.55
N PHE A 194 6.03 2.07 -2.88
CA PHE A 194 5.70 2.10 -1.46
C PHE A 194 6.90 1.63 -0.64
N PRO A 195 7.45 2.47 0.24
CA PRO A 195 8.52 2.04 1.13
C PRO A 195 7.98 0.96 2.06
N ALA A 196 8.72 -0.15 2.18
CA ALA A 196 8.34 -1.24 3.07
C ALA A 196 9.31 -1.38 4.24
N GLU A 197 8.76 -1.60 5.42
CA GLU A 197 9.47 -2.08 6.60
C GLU A 197 9.62 -3.60 6.50
N ILE A 198 10.81 -4.10 6.84
CA ILE A 198 11.16 -5.51 6.71
C ILE A 198 11.31 -6.12 8.11
N ASP A 199 10.64 -7.24 8.33
CA ASP A 199 10.74 -8.07 9.53
C ASP A 199 11.18 -9.48 9.13
N ILE A 200 12.23 -10.01 9.78
CA ILE A 200 12.81 -11.33 9.47
C ILE A 200 12.58 -12.26 10.65
N LYS A 201 11.98 -13.43 10.40
CA LYS A 201 11.71 -14.44 11.43
C LYS A 201 12.29 -15.79 11.03
N SER A 202 13.02 -16.40 11.96
CA SER A 202 13.37 -17.81 11.84
C SER A 202 12.09 -18.66 11.92
N ILE A 203 11.95 -19.64 11.03
CA ILE A 203 10.87 -20.64 11.09
C ILE A 203 11.35 -21.88 11.86
N ASP A 204 12.67 -22.06 11.99
CA ASP A 204 13.25 -23.22 12.66
C ASP A 204 13.29 -23.07 14.18
N GLY A 205 12.37 -23.76 14.83
CA GLY A 205 12.37 -24.09 16.26
C GLY A 205 12.36 -25.60 16.51
N GLY A 206 12.75 -26.41 15.52
CA GLY A 206 12.87 -27.85 15.66
C GLY A 206 14.16 -28.23 16.38
N GLY A 207 14.19 -28.03 17.70
CA GLY A 207 15.21 -28.67 18.54
C GLY A 207 15.27 -30.16 18.20
N LYS A 208 16.45 -30.63 17.81
CA LYS A 208 16.72 -32.06 17.64
C LYS A 208 16.36 -32.76 18.96
N GLY A 209 15.29 -33.55 18.94
CA GLY A 209 15.07 -34.64 19.88
C GLY A 209 15.88 -35.86 19.44
#